data_AF-A0A445CQM7-F1
#
_entry.id   AF-A0A445CQM7-F1
#
_cell.length_a   1.000
_cell.length_b   1.000
_cell.length_c   1.000
_cell.angle_alpha   90.00
_cell.angle_beta   90.00
_cell.angle_gamma   90.00
#
_symmetry.space_group_name_H-M   'P 1'
#
loop_
_entity.id
_entity.type
_entity.pdbx_description
1 polymer ?
#
loop_
_entity_poly.entity_id
_entity_poly.type
_entity_poly.pdbx_seq_one_letter_code
_entity_poly.pdbx_strand_id
1 'polypeptide(L)'
;MLRLEQKWRSQLPTQSGGSKRTKVSATGAYSSSSNPETPLADEPGVDSPVHPQGSKKSKQKGKGKAQMSEDFSERKLSVVKKLSLMEDIKDVRENELMDREKKREMDMQIINANTSSMSEKGRALHEIACEKIIAKWFT
;
A
#
# COMPACT_ATOMS: atom_id res chain seq x y z
N MET A 1 -28.29 3.45 -23.45
CA MET A 1 -27.17 2.84 -22.71
C MET A 1 -25.85 3.41 -23.22
N LEU A 2 -25.24 4.34 -22.48
CA LEU A 2 -23.91 4.88 -22.85
C LEU A 2 -22.82 3.95 -22.31
N ARG A 3 -21.95 3.42 -23.18
CA ARG A 3 -20.71 2.74 -22.78
C ARG A 3 -19.66 3.80 -22.46
N LEU A 4 -19.17 3.82 -21.23
CA LEU A 4 -18.03 4.63 -20.82
C LEU A 4 -16.77 3.78 -20.97
N GLU A 5 -16.11 3.85 -22.14
CA GLU A 5 -14.80 3.22 -22.30
C GLU A 5 -13.71 4.04 -21.59
N GLN A 6 -12.95 3.35 -20.73
CA GLN A 6 -11.83 3.94 -20.01
C GLN A 6 -10.62 4.10 -20.95
N LYS A 7 -10.49 5.29 -21.56
CA LYS A 7 -9.45 5.66 -22.55
C LYS A 7 -8.00 5.51 -22.09
N TRP A 8 -7.76 5.26 -20.81
CA TRP A 8 -6.42 5.22 -20.20
C TRP A 8 -5.82 3.80 -20.13
N ARG A 9 -6.55 2.76 -20.55
CA ARG A 9 -6.04 1.38 -20.57
C ARG A 9 -5.53 0.87 -21.92
N SER A 10 -5.64 1.64 -23.00
CA SER A 10 -5.17 1.23 -24.32
C SER A 10 -3.85 1.90 -24.67
N GLN A 11 -2.79 1.55 -23.95
CA GLN A 11 -1.42 1.56 -24.49
C GLN A 11 -0.67 0.37 -23.90
N LEU A 12 -0.87 -0.80 -24.52
CA LEU A 12 0.14 -1.86 -24.45
C LEU A 12 1.34 -1.38 -25.28
N PRO A 13 2.56 -1.33 -24.73
CA PRO A 13 3.75 -1.19 -25.56
C PRO A 13 3.94 -2.51 -26.31
N THR A 14 3.37 -2.60 -27.51
CA THR A 14 3.78 -3.60 -28.49
C THR A 14 4.97 -3.02 -29.26
N GLN A 15 6.07 -3.77 -29.22
CA GLN A 15 7.31 -3.59 -30.00
C GLN A 15 8.21 -2.43 -29.53
N SER A 16 9.54 -2.47 -29.59
CA SER A 16 10.53 -3.47 -30.00
C SER A 16 11.89 -2.79 -29.76
N GLY A 17 12.93 -3.53 -29.39
CA GLY A 17 14.34 -3.16 -29.60
C GLY A 17 14.85 -1.88 -28.94
N GLY A 18 15.36 -1.99 -27.70
CA GLY A 18 16.14 -0.92 -27.07
C GLY A 18 17.20 -1.49 -26.14
N SER A 19 18.44 -1.57 -26.66
CA SER A 19 19.61 -2.16 -26.03
C SER A 19 19.96 -1.56 -24.66
N LYS A 20 20.30 -2.45 -23.72
CA LYS A 20 20.74 -2.21 -22.33
C LYS A 20 21.87 -1.19 -22.21
N ARG A 21 21.93 -0.42 -21.12
CA ARG A 21 23.18 -0.07 -20.41
C ARG A 21 22.94 0.41 -18.97
N THR A 22 23.40 -0.40 -18.02
CA THR A 22 23.53 -0.11 -16.59
C THR A 22 24.69 0.87 -16.37
N LYS A 23 24.47 1.94 -15.59
CA LYS A 23 25.51 2.89 -15.19
C LYS A 23 26.12 2.45 -13.86
N VAL A 24 27.30 1.83 -13.91
CA VAL A 24 28.20 1.69 -12.75
C VAL A 24 29.24 2.79 -12.85
N SER A 25 29.23 3.73 -11.90
CA SER A 25 30.31 4.71 -11.75
C SER A 25 31.34 4.15 -10.77
N ALA A 26 32.41 3.56 -11.31
CA ALA A 26 33.65 3.31 -10.59
C ALA A 26 34.69 4.33 -11.08
N THR A 27 35.17 5.16 -10.16
CA THR A 27 36.22 6.16 -10.33
C THR A 27 37.51 5.49 -10.81
N GLY A 28 38.04 5.89 -11.98
CA GLY A 28 39.30 5.35 -12.48
C GLY A 28 39.81 6.08 -13.74
N ALA A 29 40.78 6.96 -13.51
CA ALA A 29 41.83 7.49 -14.40
C ALA A 29 41.54 7.68 -15.92
N TYR A 30 41.60 8.94 -16.36
CA TYR A 30 41.59 9.35 -17.77
C TYR A 30 42.91 8.98 -18.48
N SER A 31 42.82 8.38 -19.67
CA SER A 31 43.90 8.44 -20.67
C SER A 31 43.52 9.45 -21.75
N SER A 32 44.34 10.49 -21.92
CA SER A 32 44.16 11.53 -22.93
C SER A 32 44.59 11.06 -24.31
N SER A 33 43.75 11.26 -25.32
CA SER A 33 44.12 11.23 -26.74
C SER A 33 43.76 12.58 -27.37
N SER A 34 44.74 13.25 -28.01
CA SER A 34 44.54 14.52 -28.72
C SER A 34 43.52 14.39 -29.86
N ASN A 35 42.68 15.42 -30.02
CA ASN A 35 41.74 15.55 -31.13
C ASN A 35 42.46 15.95 -32.43
N PRO A 36 42.04 15.44 -33.60
CA PRO A 36 42.43 16.05 -34.87
C PRO A 36 41.63 17.34 -35.13
N GLU A 37 42.34 18.42 -35.44
CA GLU A 37 41.77 19.66 -35.96
C GLU A 37 41.06 19.39 -37.29
N THR A 38 39.85 19.93 -37.45
CA THR A 38 39.11 19.92 -38.72
C THR A 38 38.48 21.29 -38.98
N PRO A 39 38.40 21.70 -40.25
CA PRO A 39 38.56 23.08 -40.70
C PRO A 39 37.29 23.93 -40.62
N LEU A 40 37.53 25.23 -40.49
CA LEU A 40 36.62 26.34 -40.74
C LEU A 40 35.82 26.12 -42.05
N ALA A 41 34.52 25.89 -41.93
CA ALA A 41 33.59 25.89 -43.05
C ALA A 41 32.40 26.80 -42.69
N ASP A 42 32.16 27.76 -43.59
CA ASP A 42 31.17 28.84 -43.52
C ASP A 42 29.77 28.41 -43.06
N GLU A 43 29.17 29.28 -42.25
CA GLU A 43 27.75 29.34 -41.92
C GLU A 43 26.84 29.17 -43.15
N PRO A 44 25.84 28.27 -43.08
CA PRO A 44 24.58 28.45 -43.79
C PRO A 44 23.54 28.99 -42.80
N GLY A 45 23.15 30.26 -42.99
CA GLY A 45 22.22 30.99 -42.12
C GLY A 45 20.94 30.22 -41.83
N VAL A 46 20.78 29.85 -40.56
CA VAL A 46 19.54 29.25 -40.04
C VAL A 46 18.62 30.41 -39.63
N ASP A 47 17.57 30.59 -40.42
CA ASP A 47 16.46 31.51 -40.14
C ASP A 47 15.96 31.32 -38.71
N SER A 48 16.11 32.35 -37.88
CA SER A 48 15.67 32.32 -36.49
C SER A 48 14.14 32.34 -36.45
N PRO A 49 13.46 31.38 -35.79
CA PRO A 49 12.02 31.39 -35.72
C PRO A 49 11.53 32.63 -34.97
N VAL A 50 10.78 33.49 -35.67
CA VAL A 50 10.16 34.68 -35.10
C VAL A 50 9.09 34.25 -34.09
N HIS A 51 9.35 34.49 -32.81
CA HIS A 51 8.37 34.24 -31.75
C HIS A 51 7.24 35.27 -31.81
N PRO A 52 5.95 34.87 -31.69
CA PRO A 52 4.84 35.81 -31.70
C PRO A 52 4.90 36.73 -30.48
N GLN A 53 4.72 38.02 -30.73
CA GLN A 53 4.74 39.06 -29.71
C GLN A 53 3.60 38.85 -28.71
N GLY A 54 3.97 38.44 -27.49
CA GLY A 54 3.02 38.08 -26.44
C GLY A 54 2.09 39.25 -26.07
N SER A 55 0.79 39.01 -26.08
CA SER A 55 -0.20 40.00 -25.67
C SER A 55 -0.11 40.23 -24.16
N LYS A 56 0.35 41.40 -23.72
CA LYS A 56 0.21 41.87 -22.34
C LYS A 56 -1.25 42.22 -22.08
N LYS A 57 -2.08 41.22 -21.74
CA LYS A 57 -3.40 41.47 -21.15
C LYS A 57 -3.28 41.50 -19.63
N SER A 58 -3.90 42.53 -19.07
CA SER A 58 -3.85 43.01 -17.69
C SER A 58 -4.06 41.92 -16.64
N LYS A 59 -3.31 42.03 -15.54
CA LYS A 59 -3.45 41.31 -14.26
C LYS A 59 -4.90 40.87 -13.99
N GLN A 60 -5.10 39.56 -13.86
CA GLN A 60 -6.33 38.98 -13.33
C GLN A 60 -6.42 39.33 -11.83
N LYS A 61 -7.13 40.41 -11.50
CA LYS A 61 -7.55 40.73 -10.14
C LYS A 61 -8.86 39.99 -9.89
N GLY A 62 -8.76 38.81 -9.28
CA GLY A 62 -9.92 37.98 -8.97
C GLY A 62 -9.53 36.87 -8.01
N LYS A 63 -9.24 37.22 -6.74
CA LYS A 63 -9.09 36.21 -5.70
C LYS A 63 -10.50 35.79 -5.25
N GLY A 64 -11.16 34.96 -6.06
CA GLY A 64 -12.34 34.24 -5.66
C GLY A 64 -11.95 33.26 -4.55
N LYS A 65 -12.55 33.41 -3.36
CA LYS A 65 -12.38 32.48 -2.25
C LYS A 65 -13.08 31.18 -2.67
N ALA A 66 -12.30 30.18 -3.08
CA ALA A 66 -12.84 28.92 -3.56
C ALA A 66 -13.68 28.25 -2.45
N GLN A 67 -14.93 27.90 -2.77
CA GLN A 67 -15.77 27.00 -1.98
C GLN A 67 -15.13 25.61 -1.99
N MET A 68 -14.17 25.37 -1.09
CA MET A 68 -13.50 24.07 -0.93
C MET A 68 -13.52 23.61 0.54
N SER A 69 -14.20 24.35 1.43
CA SER A 69 -14.16 24.13 2.87
C SER A 69 -15.06 22.98 3.34
N GLU A 70 -16.30 22.89 2.82
CA GLU A 70 -17.21 21.78 3.12
C GLU A 70 -16.61 20.45 2.65
N ASP A 71 -16.24 20.35 1.36
CA ASP A 71 -15.68 19.14 0.75
C ASP A 71 -14.40 18.66 1.45
N PHE A 72 -13.57 19.60 1.93
CA PHE A 72 -12.37 19.25 2.68
C PHE A 72 -12.72 18.73 4.08
N SER A 73 -13.69 19.34 4.77
CA SER A 73 -14.13 18.90 6.10
C SER A 73 -14.81 17.52 6.06
N GLU A 74 -15.68 17.26 5.09
CA GLU A 74 -16.31 15.94 4.89
C GLU A 74 -15.29 14.88 4.54
N ARG A 75 -14.32 15.19 3.67
CA ARG A 75 -13.21 14.29 3.35
C ARG A 75 -12.37 13.97 4.58
N LYS A 76 -12.12 14.95 5.45
CA LYS A 76 -11.38 14.74 6.71
C LYS A 76 -12.19 13.85 7.67
N LEU A 77 -13.49 14.10 7.82
CA LEU A 77 -14.38 13.24 8.63
C LEU A 77 -14.46 11.81 8.08
N SER A 78 -14.54 11.64 6.76
CA SER A 78 -14.53 10.33 6.10
C SER A 78 -13.25 9.55 6.40
N VAL A 79 -12.08 10.21 6.35
CA VAL A 79 -10.80 9.60 6.71
C VAL A 79 -10.78 9.19 8.19
N VAL A 80 -11.24 10.06 9.10
CA VAL A 80 -11.31 9.75 10.55
C VAL A 80 -12.23 8.56 10.82
N LYS A 81 -13.44 8.53 10.22
CA LYS A 81 -14.37 7.40 10.36
C LYS A 81 -13.79 6.09 9.83
N LYS A 82 -13.06 6.14 8.71
CA LYS A 82 -12.40 4.95 8.15
C LYS A 82 -11.30 4.42 9.08
N LEU A 83 -10.53 5.31 9.71
CA LEU A 83 -9.51 4.93 10.69
C LEU A 83 -10.14 4.29 11.92
N SER A 84 -11.18 4.92 12.49
CA SER A 84 -11.94 4.36 13.62
C SER A 84 -12.47 2.96 13.30
N LEU A 85 -13.11 2.78 12.14
CA LEU A 85 -13.64 1.48 11.74
C LEU A 85 -12.54 0.42 11.61
N MET A 86 -11.35 0.78 11.11
CA MET A 86 -10.22 -0.16 11.04
C MET A 86 -9.72 -0.57 12.42
N GLU A 87 -9.70 0.36 13.38
CA GLU A 87 -9.34 0.10 14.77
C GLU A 87 -10.37 -0.81 15.44
N ASP A 88 -11.67 -0.52 15.29
CA ASP A 88 -12.75 -1.37 15.82
C ASP A 88 -12.68 -2.80 15.26
N ILE A 89 -12.42 -2.95 13.95
CA ILE A 89 -12.26 -4.28 13.33
C ILE A 89 -11.05 -5.04 13.90
N LYS A 90 -9.95 -4.32 14.14
CA LYS A 90 -8.75 -4.90 14.74
C LYS A 90 -9.04 -5.37 16.17
N ASP A 91 -9.68 -4.53 16.97
CA ASP A 91 -9.98 -4.82 18.37
C ASP A 91 -10.97 -5.97 18.52
N VAL A 92 -12.02 -6.02 17.67
CA VAL A 92 -12.95 -7.16 17.63
C VAL A 92 -12.20 -8.47 17.33
N ARG A 93 -11.32 -8.46 16.32
CA ARG A 93 -10.53 -9.65 15.98
C ARG A 93 -9.59 -10.06 17.12
N GLU A 94 -8.94 -9.11 17.77
CA GLU A 94 -8.05 -9.38 18.90
C GLU A 94 -8.82 -9.99 20.08
N ASN A 95 -9.96 -9.43 20.43
CA ASN A 95 -10.82 -9.96 21.50
C ASN A 95 -11.33 -11.38 21.19
N GLU A 96 -11.75 -11.66 19.95
CA GLU A 96 -12.18 -13.01 19.56
C GLU A 96 -11.06 -14.07 19.70
N LEU A 97 -9.81 -13.68 19.41
CA LEU A 97 -8.66 -14.56 19.60
C LEU A 97 -8.36 -14.78 21.08
N MET A 98 -8.38 -13.71 21.87
CA MET A 98 -8.21 -13.77 23.33
C MET A 98 -9.27 -14.65 23.99
N ASP A 99 -10.54 -14.52 23.61
CA ASP A 99 -11.62 -15.35 24.15
C ASP A 99 -11.45 -16.83 23.78
N ARG A 100 -11.00 -17.11 22.55
CA ARG A 100 -10.72 -18.49 22.11
C ARG A 100 -9.55 -19.10 22.89
N GLU A 101 -8.49 -18.33 23.13
CA GLU A 101 -7.34 -18.77 23.91
C GLU A 101 -7.72 -18.99 25.37
N LYS A 102 -8.45 -18.05 25.99
CA LYS A 102 -8.97 -18.20 27.34
C LYS A 102 -9.85 -19.43 27.50
N LYS A 103 -10.69 -19.73 26.50
CA LYS A 103 -11.49 -20.96 26.48
C LYS A 103 -10.62 -22.22 26.41
N ARG A 104 -9.57 -22.21 25.58
CA ARG A 104 -8.59 -23.31 25.53
C ARG A 104 -7.86 -23.48 26.86
N GLU A 105 -7.47 -22.39 27.49
CA GLU A 105 -6.77 -22.40 28.78
C GLU A 105 -7.63 -23.02 29.90
N MET A 106 -8.90 -22.61 30.01
CA MET A 106 -9.85 -23.22 30.95
C MET A 106 -10.03 -24.72 30.69
N ASP A 107 -10.18 -25.09 29.42
CA ASP A 107 -10.31 -26.49 29.01
C ASP A 107 -9.05 -27.30 29.38
N MET A 108 -7.84 -26.74 29.23
CA MET A 108 -6.59 -27.38 29.67
C MET A 108 -6.49 -27.51 31.19
N GLN A 109 -6.95 -26.50 31.94
CA GLN A 109 -7.00 -26.58 33.39
C GLN A 109 -7.91 -27.71 33.88
N ILE A 110 -9.03 -27.95 33.19
CA ILE A 110 -9.91 -29.09 33.49
C ILE A 110 -9.16 -30.40 33.26
N ILE A 111 -8.45 -30.55 32.14
CA ILE A 111 -7.67 -31.76 31.84
C ILE A 111 -6.58 -32.00 32.90
N ASN A 112 -5.86 -30.95 33.30
CA ASN A 112 -4.73 -31.03 34.22
C ASN A 112 -5.14 -31.06 35.71
N ALA A 113 -6.43 -30.97 36.02
CA ALA A 113 -6.91 -30.94 37.39
C ALA A 113 -6.58 -32.26 38.13
N ASN A 114 -6.11 -32.15 39.37
CA ASN A 114 -5.86 -33.31 40.21
C ASN A 114 -7.18 -33.98 40.62
N THR A 115 -7.34 -35.25 40.27
CA THR A 115 -8.55 -36.03 40.55
C THR A 115 -8.44 -36.94 41.79
N SER A 116 -7.29 -36.95 42.47
CA SER A 116 -7.03 -37.81 43.64
C SER A 116 -8.00 -37.55 44.79
N SER A 117 -8.44 -36.30 44.97
CA SER A 117 -9.44 -35.91 45.99
C SER A 117 -10.90 -36.13 45.56
N MET A 118 -11.16 -36.52 44.30
CA MET A 118 -12.51 -36.73 43.79
C MET A 118 -13.05 -38.11 44.18
N SER A 119 -14.37 -38.21 44.34
CA SER A 119 -15.06 -39.51 44.47
C SER A 119 -15.00 -40.29 43.16
N GLU A 120 -15.22 -41.61 43.19
CA GLU A 120 -15.24 -42.46 41.98
C GLU A 120 -16.22 -41.95 40.92
N LYS A 121 -17.44 -41.57 41.34
CA LYS A 121 -18.44 -40.98 40.45
C LYS A 121 -17.94 -39.65 39.86
N GLY A 122 -17.24 -38.85 40.65
CA GLY A 122 -16.63 -37.60 40.19
C GLY A 122 -15.51 -37.82 39.16
N ARG A 123 -14.66 -38.83 39.38
CA ARG A 123 -13.60 -39.21 38.44
C ARG A 123 -14.16 -39.67 37.10
N ALA A 124 -15.20 -40.50 37.10
CA ALA A 124 -15.86 -40.93 35.86
C ALA A 124 -16.45 -39.75 35.06
N LEU A 125 -17.04 -38.76 35.74
CA LEU A 125 -17.54 -37.55 35.07
C LEU A 125 -16.40 -36.67 34.53
N HIS A 126 -15.30 -36.57 35.26
CA HIS A 126 -14.10 -35.83 34.82
C HIS A 126 -13.46 -36.47 33.59
N GLU A 127 -13.37 -37.80 33.54
CA GLU A 127 -12.87 -38.56 32.38
C GLU A 127 -13.71 -38.28 31.13
N ILE A 128 -15.04 -38.34 31.23
CA ILE A 128 -15.96 -38.01 30.13
C ILE A 128 -15.79 -36.54 29.69
N ALA A 129 -15.57 -35.61 30.63
CA ALA A 129 -15.33 -34.22 30.30
C ALA A 129 -14.00 -34.03 29.55
N CYS A 130 -12.94 -34.70 30.01
CA CYS A 130 -11.64 -34.70 29.34
C CYS A 130 -11.73 -35.25 27.92
N GLU A 131 -12.41 -36.38 27.70
CA GLU A 131 -12.61 -36.94 26.35
C GLU A 131 -13.27 -35.95 25.39
N LYS A 132 -14.31 -35.24 25.85
CA LYS A 132 -14.98 -34.21 25.05
C LYS A 132 -14.06 -33.04 24.71
N ILE A 133 -13.24 -32.62 25.66
CA ILE A 133 -12.28 -31.53 25.45
C ILE A 133 -11.18 -31.98 24.48
N ILE A 134 -10.69 -33.21 24.62
CA ILE A 134 -9.68 -33.79 23.73
C ILE A 134 -10.24 -33.86 22.30
N ALA A 135 -11.46 -34.37 22.12
CA ALA A 135 -12.12 -34.43 20.82
C ALA A 135 -12.40 -33.05 20.19
N LYS A 136 -12.49 -31.99 21.01
CA LYS A 136 -12.72 -30.63 20.52
C LYS A 136 -11.45 -29.96 20.00
N TRP A 137 -10.28 -30.32 20.53
CA TRP A 137 -9.03 -29.60 20.26
C TRP A 137 -7.92 -30.44 19.63
N PHE A 138 -7.95 -31.77 19.74
CA PHE A 138 -6.85 -32.66 19.36
C PHE A 138 -7.22 -33.75 18.35
N THR A 139 -8.46 -33.75 17.84
CA THR A 139 -8.92 -34.59 16.72
C THR A 139 -9.42 -33.71 15.60
#